data_AF-F3GNU3-F1
#
_entry.id   AF-F3GNU3-F1
#
_cell.length_a   1.000
_cell.length_b   1.000
_cell.length_c   1.000
_cell.angle_alpha   90.00
_cell.angle_beta   90.00
_cell.angle_gamma   90.00
#
_symmetry.space_group_name_H-M   'P 1'
#
loop_
_entity.id
_entity.type
_entity.pdbx_description
1 polymer ?
#
loop_
_entity_poly.entity_id
_entity_poly.type
_entity_poly.pdbx_seq_one_letter_code
_entity_poly.pdbx_strand_id
1 'polypeptide(L)' 'GFLLAVAIVAFALLAALAPHLLSSYAPYATSPADKLTAPNAAHWFGTDELGRDLYTRVVHGSSLSVQAALLAVGIAMAG' A
#
# COMPACT_ATOMS: atom_id res chain seq x y z
N GLY A 1 -3.33 21.25 11.49
CA GLY A 1 -2.11 20.46 11.78
C GLY A 1 -2.46 19.12 12.40
N PHE A 2 -2.84 19.10 13.68
CA PHE A 2 -3.11 17.87 14.43
C PHE A 2 -4.12 16.91 13.76
N LEU A 3 -5.31 17.40 13.37
CA LEU A 3 -6.33 16.55 12.74
C LEU A 3 -5.86 15.90 11.44
N LEU A 4 -5.08 16.63 10.64
CA LEU A 4 -4.50 16.09 9.41
C LEU A 4 -3.51 14.97 9.71
N ALA A 5 -2.65 15.15 10.72
CA ALA A 5 -1.71 14.12 11.15
C ALA A 5 -2.44 12.86 11.64
N VAL A 6 -3.49 13.03 12.45
CA VAL A 6 -4.34 11.92 12.91
C VAL A 6 -4.99 11.20 11.73
N ALA A 7 -5.52 11.93 10.74
CA ALA A 7 -6.12 11.34 9.56
C ALA A 7 -5.13 10.52 8.72
N ILE A 8 -3.90 11.02 8.53
CA ILE A 8 -2.84 10.31 7.80
C ILE A 8 -2.45 9.03 8.53
N VAL A 9 -2.27 9.08 9.85
CA VAL A 9 -1.93 7.90 10.66
C VAL A 9 -3.08 6.88 10.62
N ALA A 10 -4.32 7.32 10.77
CA ALA A 10 -5.48 6.45 10.68
C ALA A 10 -5.59 5.78 9.31
N PHE A 11 -5.33 6.52 8.23
CA PHE A 11 -5.30 5.96 6.87
C PHE A 11 -4.19 4.92 6.70
N ALA A 12 -2.97 5.20 7.18
CA ALA A 12 -1.85 4.26 7.12
C ALA A 12 -2.13 2.96 7.91
N LEU A 13 -2.75 3.09 9.09
CA LEU A 13 -3.18 1.93 9.88
C LEU A 13 -4.26 1.12 9.16
N LEU A 14 -5.23 1.78 8.54
CA LEU A 14 -6.27 1.12 7.77
C LEU A 14 -5.69 0.38 6.56
N ALA A 15 -4.75 0.98 5.84
CA ALA A 15 -4.04 0.33 4.74
C ALA A 15 -3.26 -0.91 5.21
N ALA A 16 -2.62 -0.85 6.37
CA ALA A 16 -1.82 -1.95 6.90
C ALA A 16 -2.66 -3.11 7.43
N LEU A 17 -3.80 -2.81 8.07
CA LEU A 17 -4.66 -3.81 8.73
C LEU A 17 -5.74 -4.38 7.79
N ALA A 18 -6.24 -3.57 6.87
CA ALA A 18 -7.35 -3.95 5.98
C ALA A 18 -7.15 -3.40 4.55
N PRO A 19 -6.06 -3.79 3.85
CA PRO A 19 -5.75 -3.28 2.51
C PRO A 19 -6.86 -3.55 1.48
N HIS A 20 -7.60 -4.65 1.64
CA HIS A 20 -8.72 -5.04 0.78
C HIS A 20 -9.89 -4.04 0.78
N LEU A 21 -10.01 -3.20 1.83
CA LEU A 21 -11.02 -2.13 1.89
C LEU A 21 -10.62 -0.91 1.05
N LEU A 22 -9.33 -0.76 0.75
CA LEU A 22 -8.79 0.37 -0.01
C LEU A 22 -8.52 0.01 -1.47
N SER A 23 -8.15 -1.24 -1.77
CA SER A 23 -8.05 -1.72 -3.14
C SER A 23 -8.53 -3.15 -3.26
N SER A 24 -9.43 -3.39 -4.23
CA SER A 24 -9.92 -4.72 -4.59
C SER A 24 -9.06 -5.41 -5.66
N TYR A 25 -8.05 -4.73 -6.21
CA TYR A 25 -7.16 -5.31 -7.20
C TYR A 25 -6.10 -6.20 -6.54
N ALA A 26 -5.68 -7.26 -7.24
CA ALA A 26 -4.56 -8.08 -6.79
C ALA A 26 -3.24 -7.32 -7.00
N PRO A 27 -2.37 -7.20 -5.96
CA PRO A 27 -1.15 -6.37 -6.03
C PRO A 27 -0.09 -6.88 -7.00
N TYR A 28 -0.22 -8.12 -7.49
CA TYR A 28 0.68 -8.74 -8.45
C TYR A 28 0.04 -9.00 -9.81
N ALA A 29 -1.21 -8.56 -10.02
CA ALA A 29 -1.85 -8.67 -11.33
C ALA A 29 -1.13 -7.78 -12.33
N THR A 30 -0.68 -8.36 -13.44
CA THR A 30 0.02 -7.68 -14.52
C THR A 30 -0.93 -7.40 -15.69
N SER A 31 -0.77 -6.25 -16.33
CA SER A 31 -1.49 -5.89 -17.55
C SER A 31 -0.51 -5.29 -18.56
N PRO A 32 -0.04 -6.05 -19.56
CA PRO A 32 0.89 -5.52 -20.56
C PRO A 32 0.33 -4.35 -21.36
N ALA A 33 -1.00 -4.24 -21.48
CA ALA A 33 -1.67 -3.15 -22.18
C ALA A 33 -1.54 -1.81 -21.42
N ASP A 34 -1.48 -1.87 -20.09
CA ASP A 34 -1.46 -0.71 -19.22
C ASP A 34 -0.04 -0.45 -18.68
N LYS A 35 1.02 -0.76 -19.42
CA LYS A 35 2.40 -0.51 -18.96
C LYS A 35 2.72 0.98 -18.93
N LEU A 36 3.44 1.41 -17.89
CA LEU A 36 3.95 2.79 -17.76
C LEU A 36 2.87 3.87 -17.99
N THR A 37 1.65 3.57 -17.57
CA THR A 37 0.53 4.48 -17.73
C THR A 37 0.60 5.53 -16.62
N ALA A 38 0.48 6.80 -17.01
CA ALA A 38 0.44 7.91 -16.08
C ALA A 38 -0.79 7.83 -15.14
N PRO A 39 -0.74 8.50 -13.97
CA PRO A 39 -1.87 8.59 -13.05
C PRO A 39 -3.17 9.00 -13.73
N ASN A 40 -4.24 8.23 -13.50
CA ASN A 40 -5.58 8.48 -14.02
C ASN A 40 -6.66 7.88 -13.11
N ALA A 41 -7.93 8.00 -13.51
CA ALA A 41 -9.06 7.54 -12.71
C ALA A 41 -9.10 6.01 -12.47
N ALA A 42 -8.56 5.21 -13.41
CA ALA A 42 -8.44 3.76 -13.26
C ALA A 42 -7.19 3.38 -12.44
N HIS A 43 -6.09 4.10 -12.62
CA HIS A 43 -4.82 3.88 -11.93
C HIS A 43 -4.38 5.14 -11.20
N TRP A 44 -4.77 5.30 -9.94
CA TRP A 44 -4.60 6.57 -9.21
C TRP A 44 -3.15 7.03 -9.11
N PHE A 45 -2.21 6.09 -9.00
CA PHE A 45 -0.77 6.37 -8.98
C PHE A 45 -0.07 5.97 -10.29
N GLY A 46 -0.83 5.55 -11.30
CA GLY A 46 -0.31 4.95 -12.53
C GLY A 46 0.12 3.50 -12.34
N THR A 47 0.88 3.00 -13.32
CA THR A 47 1.32 1.61 -13.39
C THR A 47 2.83 1.50 -13.63
N ASP A 48 3.41 0.34 -13.31
CA ASP A 48 4.82 0.05 -13.57
C ASP A 48 5.10 -0.60 -14.94
N GLU A 49 6.37 -1.00 -15.16
CA GLU A 49 6.88 -1.70 -16.35
C GLU A 49 6.13 -3.02 -16.69
N LEU A 50 5.44 -3.60 -15.71
CA LEU A 50 4.64 -4.82 -15.84
C LEU A 50 3.14 -4.52 -15.92
N GLY A 51 2.77 -3.23 -15.87
CA GLY A 51 1.38 -2.77 -15.84
C GLY A 51 0.67 -3.06 -14.52
N ARG A 52 1.41 -3.19 -13.41
CA ARG A 52 0.79 -3.37 -12.09
C ARG A 52 0.37 -2.02 -11.54
N ASP A 53 -0.82 -1.97 -10.95
CA ASP A 53 -1.36 -0.76 -10.31
C ASP A 53 -0.54 -0.35 -9.08
N LEU A 54 0.08 0.84 -9.12
CA LEU A 54 1.00 1.29 -8.08
C LEU A 54 0.28 1.61 -6.76
N TYR A 55 -0.95 2.13 -6.81
CA TYR A 55 -1.73 2.42 -5.61
C TYR A 55 -2.01 1.15 -4.81
N THR A 56 -2.48 0.12 -5.50
CA THR A 56 -2.75 -1.22 -4.94
C THR A 56 -1.50 -1.81 -4.30
N ARG A 57 -0.34 -1.64 -4.94
CA ARG A 57 0.95 -2.10 -4.41
C ARG A 57 1.38 -1.35 -3.16
N VAL A 58 1.16 -0.04 -3.09
CA VAL A 58 1.44 0.77 -1.89
C VAL A 58 0.54 0.34 -0.73
N VAL A 59 -0.76 0.21 -0.98
CA VAL A 59 -1.76 -0.22 0.02
C VAL A 59 -1.41 -1.60 0.57
N HIS A 60 -1.23 -2.61 -0.29
CA HIS A 60 -0.91 -3.97 0.17
C HIS A 60 0.50 -4.09 0.76
N GLY A 61 1.47 -3.32 0.24
CA GLY A 61 2.83 -3.27 0.77
C GLY A 61 2.91 -2.71 2.19
N SER A 62 1.97 -1.85 2.59
CA SER A 62 1.94 -1.27 3.94
C SER A 62 1.78 -2.32 5.05
N SER A 63 1.00 -3.39 4.80
CA SER A 63 0.82 -4.49 5.76
C SER A 63 2.14 -5.21 6.03
N LEU A 64 2.90 -5.51 4.97
CA LEU A 64 4.20 -6.16 5.09
C LEU A 64 5.19 -5.30 5.88
N SER A 65 5.23 -3.99 5.61
CA SER A 65 6.09 -3.05 6.34
C SER A 65 5.76 -2.97 7.82
N VAL A 66 4.46 -2.90 8.17
CA VAL A 66 4.03 -2.86 9.58
C VAL A 66 4.33 -4.17 10.29
N GLN A 67 4.07 -5.32 9.66
CA GLN A 67 4.42 -6.63 10.22
C GLN A 67 5.93 -6.75 10.48
N ALA A 68 6.77 -6.34 9.53
CA ALA A 68 8.22 -6.34 9.69
C ALA A 68 8.68 -5.45 10.85
N ALA A 69 8.12 -4.24 10.96
CA ALA A 69 8.43 -3.33 12.06
C ALA A 69 8.02 -3.90 13.43
N LEU A 70 6.83 -4.50 13.53
CA LEU A 70 6.36 -5.14 14.77
C LEU A 70 7.25 -6.32 15.18
N LEU A 71 7.65 -7.16 14.23
CA LEU A 71 8.56 -8.27 14.49
C LEU A 71 9.93 -7.78 14.98
N ALA A 72 10.50 -6.75 14.34
CA ALA A 72 11.78 -6.18 14.73
C ALA A 72 11.75 -5.62 16.16
N VAL A 73 10.70 -4.86 16.51
CA VAL A 73 10.51 -4.33 17.86
C VAL A 73 10.31 -5.46 18.87
N GLY A 74 9.51 -6.48 18.53
CA GLY A 74 9.28 -7.64 19.40
C GLY A 74 10.56 -8.39 19.74
N ILE A 75 11.43 -8.62 18.75
CA ILE A 75 12.75 -9.25 18.98
C ILE A 75 13.62 -8.36 19.89
N ALA A 76 13.65 -7.05 19.62
CA ALA A 76 14.46 -6.11 20.41
C ALA A 76 14.00 -5.98 21.87
N MET A 77 12.71 -6.21 22.16
CA MET A 77 12.20 -6.22 23.54
C MET A 77 12.43 -7.54 24.27
N ALA A 78 12.62 -8.65 23.53
CA ALA A 78 12.81 -9.97 24.10
C ALA A 78 14.29 -10.32 24.38
N GLY A 79 15.21 -9.68 23.66
CA GLY A 79 16.66 -9.78 23.88
C GLY A 79 17.14 -8.75 24.90
#